data_AF-A0A6L5XC79-F1
#
_entry.id   AF-A0A6L5XC79-F1
#
_cell.length_a   1.000
_cell.length_b   1.000
_cell.length_c   1.000
_cell.angle_alpha   90.00
_cell.angle_beta   90.00
_cell.angle_gamma   90.00
#
_symmetry.space_group_name_H-M   'P 1'
#
loop_
_entity.id
_entity.type
_entity.pdbx_description
1 polymer ?
#
loop_
_entity_poly.entity_id
_entity_poly.type
_entity_poly.pdbx_seq_one_letter_code
_entity_poly.pdbx_strand_id
1 'polypeptide(L)'
;MKKLMKLMVALVIVTASATALQAEVVDNAYFTVTTPDDSWLAGNDGGALQSIGARAILYRNDAQHRVMELARIDCIDGAFEPREYLKELIVSRQDAFSRGVKQFGAIADTTFLGYKAQCVHFEKFQNQGTYACTAIAFNAGFTTFLILQGYRADQANVVGWILSNALKIKVNATPLATVAQYVAAASAVLARHRLPIYNNEYLDHVGLSSDSTTVEMEVVIPYTRADAIVVPTFVQAMRDHVMKTFRQQAALNLLYAAIVRERKALRYTYVDNDMHDIGTLLITPPEYEILLKP
;
A
#
# COMPACT_ATOMS: atom_id res chain seq x y z
N MET A 1 70.81 -48.58 9.20
CA MET A 1 69.70 -48.69 8.22
C MET A 1 68.50 -47.90 8.71
N LYS A 2 67.94 -47.03 7.84
CA LYS A 2 66.64 -46.31 7.99
C LYS A 2 66.64 -45.24 9.10
N LYS A 3 66.26 -43.97 8.92
CA LYS A 3 65.40 -43.33 7.91
C LYS A 3 65.65 -41.81 7.88
N LEU A 4 65.67 -41.27 6.66
CA LEU A 4 65.22 -39.93 6.30
C LEU A 4 63.90 -39.58 7.00
N MET A 5 63.74 -38.34 7.51
CA MET A 5 62.88 -37.29 6.92
C MET A 5 62.54 -36.18 7.93
N LYS A 6 62.61 -34.96 7.40
CA LYS A 6 62.11 -33.70 7.96
C LYS A 6 60.72 -33.86 8.58
N LEU A 7 60.57 -33.49 9.85
CA LEU A 7 59.27 -33.34 10.50
C LEU A 7 58.77 -31.90 10.28
N MET A 8 58.32 -31.60 9.05
CA MET A 8 57.33 -30.55 8.83
C MET A 8 55.97 -31.21 9.03
N VAL A 9 55.39 -31.10 10.22
CA VAL A 9 53.96 -31.40 10.40
C VAL A 9 53.22 -30.12 10.08
N ALA A 10 52.70 -30.08 8.86
CA ALA A 10 51.80 -29.06 8.37
C ALA A 10 50.60 -28.94 9.32
N LEU A 11 50.38 -27.71 9.81
CA LEU A 11 49.12 -27.29 10.39
C LEU A 11 48.06 -27.39 9.28
N VAL A 12 47.34 -28.50 9.24
CA VAL A 12 46.13 -28.63 8.41
C VAL A 12 45.08 -27.77 9.07
N ILE A 13 45.04 -26.49 8.69
CA ILE A 13 43.83 -25.68 8.83
C ILE A 13 42.84 -26.35 7.89
N VAL A 14 41.99 -27.20 8.45
CA VAL A 14 40.74 -27.57 7.79
C VAL A 14 39.95 -26.26 7.74
N THR A 15 40.11 -25.50 6.67
CA THR A 15 39.07 -24.59 6.22
C THR A 15 37.89 -25.48 5.85
N ALA A 16 37.11 -25.85 6.86
CA ALA A 16 35.73 -26.18 6.64
C ALA A 16 35.18 -24.94 5.95
N SER A 17 34.99 -25.05 4.64
CA SER A 17 34.16 -24.14 3.88
C SER A 17 32.79 -24.24 4.51
N ALA A 18 32.57 -23.50 5.60
CA ALA A 18 31.27 -23.04 5.98
C ALA A 18 30.83 -22.19 4.79
N THR A 19 30.17 -22.82 3.82
CA THR A 19 29.23 -22.12 2.97
C THR A 19 28.26 -21.50 3.95
N ALA A 20 28.49 -20.23 4.30
CA ALA A 20 27.56 -19.47 5.11
C ALA A 20 26.25 -19.50 4.33
N LEU A 21 25.28 -20.25 4.84
CA LEU A 21 23.91 -20.34 4.32
C LEU A 21 23.38 -18.91 4.34
N GLN A 22 23.32 -18.29 3.17
CA GLN A 22 23.18 -16.84 3.07
C GLN A 22 21.69 -16.50 3.04
N ALA A 23 21.22 -15.81 4.09
CA ALA A 23 19.90 -15.21 4.11
C ALA A 23 19.68 -14.35 2.85
N GLU A 24 18.50 -14.49 2.25
CA GLU A 24 18.14 -13.69 1.09
C GLU A 24 17.73 -12.28 1.53
N VAL A 25 18.11 -11.29 0.72
CA VAL A 25 17.84 -9.87 0.97
C VAL A 25 17.13 -9.29 -0.24
N VAL A 26 15.94 -8.73 -0.01
CA VAL A 26 15.31 -7.84 -0.99
C VAL A 26 15.60 -6.42 -0.56
N ASP A 27 16.33 -5.70 -1.40
CA ASP A 27 16.69 -4.30 -1.21
C ASP A 27 16.22 -3.49 -2.42
N ASN A 28 15.34 -2.52 -2.19
CA ASN A 28 14.88 -1.57 -3.20
C ASN A 28 14.86 -0.14 -2.65
N ALA A 29 14.33 0.81 -3.43
CA ALA A 29 14.27 2.22 -3.06
C ALA A 29 13.35 2.52 -1.86
N TYR A 30 12.39 1.65 -1.55
CA TYR A 30 11.34 1.86 -0.55
C TYR A 30 11.57 1.09 0.74
N PHE A 31 12.20 -0.08 0.67
CA PHE A 31 12.46 -0.92 1.83
C PHE A 31 13.60 -1.91 1.61
N THR A 32 14.12 -2.42 2.71
CA THR A 32 14.92 -3.64 2.76
C THR A 32 14.20 -4.67 3.62
N VAL A 33 14.23 -5.94 3.22
CA VAL A 33 13.83 -7.05 4.07
C VAL A 33 14.80 -8.21 3.90
N THR A 34 15.15 -8.84 5.01
CA THR A 34 16.09 -9.95 5.07
C THR A 34 15.40 -11.18 5.64
N THR A 35 15.51 -12.32 4.96
CA THR A 35 15.00 -13.60 5.47
C THR A 35 15.87 -14.07 6.66
N PRO A 36 15.37 -14.95 7.53
CA PRO A 36 16.12 -15.40 8.70
C PRO A 36 17.28 -16.35 8.33
N ASP A 37 17.10 -17.13 7.26
CA ASP A 37 18.03 -18.13 6.77
C ASP A 37 17.73 -18.45 5.28
N ASP A 38 18.42 -19.45 4.73
CA ASP A 38 18.33 -19.92 3.34
C ASP A 38 17.16 -20.89 3.08
N SER A 39 16.39 -21.26 4.11
CA SER A 39 15.15 -22.05 3.93
C SER A 39 14.00 -21.22 3.34
N TRP A 40 14.18 -19.90 3.30
CA TRP A 40 13.25 -18.94 2.72
C TRP A 40 13.67 -18.55 1.31
N LEU A 41 12.67 -18.33 0.47
CA LEU A 41 12.82 -17.77 -0.86
C LEU A 41 12.23 -16.36 -0.85
N ALA A 42 12.94 -15.42 -1.47
CA ALA A 42 12.62 -14.02 -1.55
C ALA A 42 12.74 -13.52 -3.00
N GLY A 43 11.66 -12.93 -3.50
CA GLY A 43 11.62 -12.36 -4.86
C GLY A 43 11.27 -10.88 -4.81
N ASN A 44 11.98 -10.07 -5.60
CA ASN A 44 11.55 -8.72 -5.97
C ASN A 44 10.78 -8.81 -7.29
N ASP A 45 9.50 -9.12 -7.21
CA ASP A 45 8.62 -9.17 -8.38
C ASP A 45 7.79 -7.89 -8.46
N GLY A 46 8.44 -6.83 -8.93
CA GLY A 46 7.76 -5.57 -9.18
C GLY A 46 6.63 -5.69 -10.21
N GLY A 47 6.61 -6.70 -11.09
CA GLY A 47 5.59 -6.92 -12.12
C GLY A 47 4.99 -5.62 -12.71
N ALA A 48 3.67 -5.49 -12.63
CA ALA A 48 2.95 -4.29 -13.03
C ALA A 48 3.25 -3.05 -12.14
N LEU A 49 3.74 -3.21 -10.91
CA LEU A 49 4.04 -2.14 -9.96
C LEU A 49 5.38 -1.43 -10.20
N GLN A 50 6.28 -1.95 -11.04
CA GLN A 50 7.64 -1.41 -11.23
C GLN A 50 7.71 0.10 -11.56
N SER A 51 6.68 0.64 -12.23
CA SER A 51 6.65 2.04 -12.64
C SER A 51 6.14 3.00 -11.56
N ILE A 52 5.56 2.48 -10.47
CA ILE A 52 4.82 3.28 -9.47
C ILE A 52 5.10 2.84 -8.03
N GLY A 53 6.06 1.93 -7.83
CA GLY A 53 6.28 1.29 -6.53
C GLY A 53 7.19 0.08 -6.59
N ALA A 54 7.08 -0.78 -5.58
CA ALA A 54 7.83 -2.03 -5.49
C ALA A 54 6.99 -3.14 -4.85
N ARG A 55 7.38 -4.39 -5.12
CA ARG A 55 6.80 -5.57 -4.50
C ARG A 55 7.89 -6.56 -4.12
N ALA A 56 7.78 -7.11 -2.92
CA ALA A 56 8.55 -8.27 -2.49
C ALA A 56 7.62 -9.40 -2.08
N ILE A 57 8.02 -10.63 -2.39
CA ILE A 57 7.35 -11.84 -1.91
C ILE A 57 8.40 -12.67 -1.17
N LEU A 58 8.09 -13.06 0.06
CA LEU A 58 8.92 -13.96 0.86
C LEU A 58 8.09 -15.20 1.16
N TYR A 59 8.62 -16.40 0.97
CA TYR A 59 7.90 -17.61 1.32
C TYR A 59 8.83 -18.73 1.75
N ARG A 60 8.28 -19.62 2.57
CA ARG A 60 8.94 -20.86 3.00
C ARG A 60 8.03 -22.02 2.70
N ASN A 61 8.60 -23.09 2.15
CA ASN A 61 7.88 -24.31 1.81
C ASN A 61 8.17 -25.43 2.82
N ASP A 62 7.23 -26.37 2.94
CA ASP A 62 7.50 -27.65 3.59
C ASP A 62 8.31 -28.59 2.68
N ALA A 63 8.67 -29.75 3.21
CA ALA A 63 9.39 -30.80 2.47
C ALA A 63 8.60 -31.35 1.26
N GLN A 64 7.31 -31.06 1.14
CA GLN A 64 6.45 -31.41 0.00
C GLN A 64 6.21 -30.22 -0.94
N HIS A 65 7.03 -29.17 -0.84
CA HIS A 65 6.96 -27.95 -1.64
C HIS A 65 5.64 -27.18 -1.50
N ARG A 66 4.94 -27.31 -0.37
CA ARG A 66 3.74 -26.52 -0.06
C ARG A 66 4.14 -25.30 0.74
N VAL A 67 3.60 -24.14 0.37
CA VAL A 67 3.83 -22.87 1.09
C VAL A 67 3.36 -23.01 2.54
N MET A 68 4.27 -22.95 3.50
CA MET A 68 3.97 -22.92 4.93
C MET A 68 3.73 -21.50 5.43
N GLU A 69 4.54 -20.57 4.92
CA GLU A 69 4.53 -19.17 5.29
C GLU A 69 4.75 -18.32 4.07
N LEU A 70 4.09 -17.17 4.05
CA LEU A 70 4.10 -16.23 2.95
C LEU A 70 3.98 -14.81 3.49
N ALA A 71 4.89 -13.94 3.07
CA ALA A 71 4.74 -12.49 3.14
C ALA A 71 4.70 -11.93 1.73
N ARG A 72 3.84 -10.93 1.53
CA ARG A 72 3.91 -10.01 0.39
C ARG A 72 3.97 -8.60 0.90
N ILE A 73 4.94 -7.84 0.42
CA ILE A 73 5.12 -6.42 0.74
C ILE A 73 4.90 -5.69 -0.57
N ASP A 74 3.78 -4.98 -0.68
CA ASP A 74 3.51 -4.07 -1.79
C ASP A 74 3.70 -2.65 -1.28
N CYS A 75 4.29 -1.79 -2.10
CA CYS A 75 4.29 -0.37 -1.85
C CYS A 75 4.08 0.38 -3.15
N ILE A 76 3.30 1.45 -3.08
CA ILE A 76 3.04 2.34 -4.21
C ILE A 76 3.20 3.79 -3.78
N ASP A 77 3.68 4.60 -4.70
CA ASP A 77 3.67 6.05 -4.54
C ASP A 77 2.23 6.57 -4.60
N GLY A 78 1.89 7.42 -3.64
CA GLY A 78 0.51 7.78 -3.35
C GLY A 78 0.23 7.51 -1.88
N ALA A 79 -0.18 8.52 -1.14
CA ALA A 79 -0.52 8.40 0.28
C ALA A 79 -2.03 8.16 0.44
N PHE A 80 -2.47 6.99 0.02
CA PHE A 80 -3.86 6.57 0.07
C PHE A 80 -4.31 6.41 1.52
N GLU A 81 -5.61 6.59 1.76
CA GLU A 81 -6.19 6.31 3.06
C GLU A 81 -6.10 4.79 3.31
N PRO A 82 -5.38 4.32 4.35
CA PRO A 82 -5.05 2.90 4.47
C PRO A 82 -6.27 1.98 4.67
N ARG A 83 -7.35 2.46 5.30
CA ARG A 83 -8.55 1.67 5.55
C ARG A 83 -9.28 1.35 4.26
N GLU A 84 -9.52 2.36 3.41
CA GLU A 84 -10.16 2.20 2.12
C GLU A 84 -9.27 1.41 1.15
N TYR A 85 -7.95 1.64 1.17
CA TYR A 85 -7.00 0.87 0.36
C TYR A 85 -7.04 -0.63 0.68
N LEU A 86 -7.06 -0.97 1.98
CA LEU A 86 -7.13 -2.35 2.45
C LEU A 86 -8.50 -2.99 2.17
N LYS A 87 -9.59 -2.25 2.41
CA LYS A 87 -10.95 -2.71 2.08
C LYS A 87 -11.05 -3.09 0.61
N GLU A 88 -10.59 -2.24 -0.29
CA GLU A 88 -10.77 -2.50 -1.72
C GLU A 88 -9.90 -3.62 -2.25
N LEU A 89 -8.60 -3.59 -1.98
CA LEU A 89 -7.69 -4.56 -2.57
C LEU A 89 -7.89 -5.95 -1.97
N ILE A 90 -8.15 -6.04 -0.67
CA ILE A 90 -8.19 -7.33 0.02
C ILE A 90 -9.61 -7.83 0.22
N VAL A 91 -10.54 -6.98 0.65
CA VAL A 91 -11.90 -7.39 1.02
C VAL A 91 -12.85 -7.37 -0.19
N SER A 92 -12.91 -6.26 -0.93
CA SER A 92 -13.87 -6.06 -2.04
C SER A 92 -13.46 -6.80 -3.33
N ARG A 93 -12.20 -6.69 -3.75
CA ARG A 93 -11.73 -7.20 -5.05
C ARG A 93 -11.13 -8.62 -4.99
N GLN A 94 -11.05 -9.22 -3.80
CA GLN A 94 -10.41 -10.52 -3.56
C GLN A 94 -9.09 -10.69 -4.33
N ASP A 95 -8.06 -9.94 -3.90
CA ASP A 95 -6.68 -10.17 -4.29
C ASP A 95 -6.35 -11.69 -4.30
N ALA A 96 -5.45 -12.14 -5.18
CA ALA A 96 -5.09 -13.55 -5.29
C ALA A 96 -4.69 -14.19 -3.93
N PHE A 97 -4.12 -13.39 -3.02
CA PHE A 97 -3.82 -13.78 -1.65
C PHE A 97 -5.10 -14.10 -0.85
N SER A 98 -6.14 -13.27 -0.95
CA SER A 98 -7.41 -13.39 -0.22
C SER A 98 -8.52 -14.11 -0.99
N ARG A 99 -8.26 -14.58 -2.21
CA ARG A 99 -9.21 -15.39 -2.99
C ARG A 99 -9.66 -16.62 -2.22
N GLY A 100 -10.98 -16.83 -2.14
CA GLY A 100 -11.58 -17.99 -1.46
C GLY A 100 -11.71 -17.85 0.06
N VAL A 101 -11.43 -16.66 0.61
CA VAL A 101 -11.73 -16.35 2.02
C VAL A 101 -13.24 -16.28 2.21
N LYS A 102 -13.76 -16.99 3.23
CA LYS A 102 -15.20 -17.03 3.53
C LYS A 102 -15.67 -15.81 4.31
N GLN A 103 -14.82 -15.29 5.18
CA GLN A 103 -15.13 -14.16 6.05
C GLN A 103 -13.85 -13.40 6.40
N PHE A 104 -13.96 -12.08 6.41
CA PHE A 104 -12.96 -11.18 6.95
C PHE A 104 -13.39 -10.68 8.32
N GLY A 105 -12.41 -10.46 9.20
CA GLY A 105 -12.64 -9.68 10.42
C GLY A 105 -12.95 -8.21 10.11
N ALA A 106 -13.26 -7.45 11.15
CA ALA A 106 -13.38 -5.99 11.01
C ALA A 106 -12.01 -5.37 10.72
N ILE A 107 -11.99 -4.32 9.89
CA ILE A 107 -10.81 -3.48 9.73
C ILE A 107 -10.64 -2.66 11.02
N ALA A 108 -9.47 -2.74 11.64
CA ALA A 108 -9.17 -2.13 12.93
C ALA A 108 -7.90 -1.27 12.87
N ASP A 109 -7.87 -0.24 13.73
CA ASP A 109 -6.69 0.58 13.96
C ASP A 109 -5.57 -0.27 14.60
N THR A 110 -4.34 -0.08 14.14
CA THR A 110 -3.16 -0.73 14.72
C THR A 110 -1.91 0.13 14.56
N THR A 111 -0.76 -0.40 14.96
CA THR A 111 0.56 0.18 14.68
C THR A 111 1.46 -0.89 14.09
N PHE A 112 2.17 -0.54 13.02
CA PHE A 112 3.11 -1.45 12.36
C PHE A 112 4.41 -0.71 12.05
N LEU A 113 5.54 -1.24 12.53
CA LEU A 113 6.87 -0.60 12.43
C LEU A 113 6.89 0.87 12.90
N GLY A 114 6.06 1.23 13.89
CA GLY A 114 5.93 2.59 14.42
C GLY A 114 4.99 3.52 13.64
N TYR A 115 4.43 3.07 12.51
CA TYR A 115 3.43 3.82 11.74
C TYR A 115 2.01 3.49 12.20
N LYS A 116 1.14 4.51 12.22
CA LYS A 116 -0.31 4.30 12.34
C LYS A 116 -0.77 3.49 11.12
N ALA A 117 -1.47 2.39 11.39
CA ALA A 117 -1.83 1.42 10.38
C ALA A 117 -3.27 0.96 10.54
N GLN A 118 -3.78 0.32 9.50
CA GLN A 118 -5.07 -0.39 9.49
C GLN A 118 -4.78 -1.86 9.23
N CYS A 119 -5.46 -2.77 9.91
CA CYS A 119 -5.33 -4.19 9.64
C CYS A 119 -6.67 -4.90 9.55
N VAL A 120 -6.66 -6.03 8.85
CA VAL A 120 -7.74 -7.02 8.89
C VAL A 120 -7.15 -8.41 9.03
N HIS A 121 -7.77 -9.21 9.89
CA HIS A 121 -7.45 -10.62 10.07
C HIS A 121 -8.47 -11.47 9.33
N PHE A 122 -8.00 -12.56 8.74
CA PHE A 122 -8.86 -13.53 8.07
C PHE A 122 -8.20 -14.91 8.03
N GLU A 123 -9.01 -15.93 7.81
CA GLU A 123 -8.54 -17.30 7.64
C GLU A 123 -8.78 -17.77 6.20
N LYS A 124 -7.81 -18.53 5.69
CA LYS A 124 -7.89 -19.15 4.37
C LYS A 124 -7.64 -20.63 4.47
N PHE A 125 -8.48 -21.43 3.82
CA PHE A 125 -8.25 -22.86 3.68
C PHE A 125 -7.62 -23.15 2.31
N GLN A 126 -6.41 -23.73 2.30
CA GLN A 126 -5.68 -24.05 1.08
C GLN A 126 -4.87 -25.34 1.28
N ASN A 127 -4.85 -26.22 0.28
CA ASN A 127 -4.04 -27.46 0.28
C ASN A 127 -4.21 -28.31 1.56
N GLN A 128 -5.44 -28.43 2.07
CA GLN A 128 -5.80 -29.15 3.30
C GLN A 128 -5.29 -28.54 4.61
N GLY A 129 -4.81 -27.29 4.59
CA GLY A 129 -4.40 -26.54 5.79
C GLY A 129 -5.18 -25.23 5.95
N THR A 130 -5.35 -24.80 7.20
CA THR A 130 -5.88 -23.47 7.54
C THR A 130 -4.71 -22.53 7.74
N TYR A 131 -4.77 -21.36 7.12
CA TYR A 131 -3.80 -20.28 7.24
C TYR A 131 -4.41 -19.12 7.99
N ALA A 132 -3.74 -18.71 9.06
CA ALA A 132 -4.01 -17.44 9.74
C ALA A 132 -3.35 -16.32 8.92
N CYS A 133 -4.16 -15.38 8.46
CA CYS A 133 -3.72 -14.31 7.58
C CYS A 133 -3.98 -12.93 8.20
N THR A 134 -3.08 -12.00 7.91
CA THR A 134 -3.27 -10.58 8.22
C THR A 134 -2.92 -9.74 7.00
N ALA A 135 -3.78 -8.80 6.65
CA ALA A 135 -3.42 -7.69 5.78
C ALA A 135 -3.27 -6.42 6.62
N ILE A 136 -2.23 -5.63 6.34
CA ILE A 136 -1.92 -4.37 7.03
C ILE A 136 -1.64 -3.31 5.97
N ALA A 137 -2.27 -2.15 6.08
CA ALA A 137 -1.98 -1.00 5.25
C ALA A 137 -1.53 0.19 6.11
N PHE A 138 -0.53 0.93 5.65
CA PHE A 138 -0.05 2.13 6.32
C PHE A 138 0.69 3.06 5.34
N ASN A 139 0.87 4.32 5.74
CA ASN A 139 1.65 5.28 4.97
C ASN A 139 2.99 5.53 5.65
N ALA A 140 4.06 5.53 4.87
CA ALA A 140 5.38 5.97 5.30
C ALA A 140 5.89 7.03 4.33
N GLY A 141 5.84 8.30 4.76
CA GLY A 141 5.99 9.41 3.83
C GLY A 141 4.91 9.34 2.74
N PHE A 142 5.30 9.55 1.48
CA PHE A 142 4.40 9.54 0.32
C PHE A 142 4.05 8.14 -0.20
N THR A 143 4.53 7.08 0.44
CA THR A 143 4.32 5.72 -0.05
C THR A 143 3.28 5.02 0.82
N THR A 144 2.22 4.50 0.20
CA THR A 144 1.31 3.56 0.84
C THR A 144 1.86 2.15 0.72
N PHE A 145 1.96 1.47 1.86
CA PHE A 145 2.36 0.09 1.98
C PHE A 145 1.14 -0.80 2.21
N LEU A 146 1.14 -1.98 1.60
CA LEU A 146 0.25 -3.10 1.89
C LEU A 146 1.09 -4.33 2.19
N ILE A 147 1.01 -4.79 3.43
CA ILE A 147 1.68 -5.99 3.92
C ILE A 147 0.65 -7.08 4.04
N LEU A 148 0.87 -8.20 3.36
CA LEU A 148 0.11 -9.42 3.51
C LEU A 148 1.01 -10.45 4.16
N GLN A 149 0.51 -11.09 5.20
CA GLN A 149 1.17 -12.24 5.81
C GLN A 149 0.19 -13.38 5.99
N GLY A 150 0.68 -14.60 5.79
CA GLY A 150 -0.07 -15.83 5.98
C GLY A 150 0.87 -16.91 6.49
N TYR A 151 0.44 -17.63 7.51
CA TYR A 151 1.15 -18.78 8.06
C TYR A 151 0.13 -19.85 8.42
N ARG A 152 0.53 -21.12 8.38
CA ARG A 152 -0.36 -22.20 8.83
C ARG A 152 -0.74 -22.00 10.30
N ALA A 153 -2.03 -22.09 10.60
CA ALA A 153 -2.58 -21.79 11.92
C ALA A 153 -2.07 -22.73 13.04
N ASP A 154 -1.52 -23.90 12.67
CA ASP A 154 -0.89 -24.85 13.59
C ASP A 154 0.63 -24.61 13.81
N GLN A 155 1.17 -23.51 13.28
CA GLN A 155 2.60 -23.17 13.35
C GLN A 155 2.83 -21.80 14.00
N ALA A 156 4.07 -21.57 14.44
CA ALA A 156 4.50 -20.26 14.91
C ALA A 156 4.52 -19.25 13.75
N ASN A 157 4.14 -18.00 14.04
CA ASN A 157 4.15 -16.89 13.08
C ASN A 157 5.57 -16.32 12.86
N VAL A 158 6.43 -17.06 12.17
CA VAL A 158 7.80 -16.61 11.87
C VAL A 158 7.77 -15.45 10.88
N VAL A 159 6.87 -15.50 9.90
CA VAL A 159 6.68 -14.40 8.93
C VAL A 159 6.36 -13.06 9.61
N GLY A 160 5.52 -13.06 10.64
CA GLY A 160 5.22 -11.85 11.42
C GLY A 160 6.43 -11.33 12.19
N TRP A 161 7.29 -12.22 12.67
CA TRP A 161 8.56 -11.83 13.27
C TRP A 161 9.50 -11.19 12.24
N ILE A 162 9.64 -11.77 11.04
CA ILE A 162 10.46 -11.20 9.94
C ILE A 162 9.96 -9.80 9.59
N LEU A 163 8.66 -9.66 9.37
CA LEU A 163 8.03 -8.40 9.01
C LEU A 163 8.13 -7.33 10.11
N SER A 164 8.23 -7.73 11.38
CA SER A 164 8.36 -6.77 12.49
C SER A 164 9.81 -6.40 12.82
N ASN A 165 10.78 -7.26 12.52
CA ASN A 165 12.17 -7.09 12.96
C ASN A 165 13.17 -6.85 11.81
N ALA A 166 12.97 -7.53 10.68
CA ALA A 166 13.88 -7.55 9.54
C ALA A 166 13.41 -6.65 8.38
N LEU A 167 12.13 -6.30 8.31
CA LEU A 167 11.65 -5.26 7.38
C LEU A 167 12.07 -3.88 7.88
N LYS A 168 12.77 -3.13 7.03
CA LYS A 168 13.16 -1.74 7.25
C LYS A 168 12.59 -0.88 6.14
N ILE A 169 11.75 0.07 6.49
CA ILE A 169 11.22 1.05 5.55
C ILE A 169 12.31 2.08 5.29
N LYS A 170 12.72 2.21 4.03
CA LYS A 170 13.55 3.31 3.55
C LYS A 170 12.60 4.44 3.23
N VAL A 171 12.21 5.17 4.27
CA VAL A 171 11.54 6.44 4.03
C VAL A 171 12.54 7.29 3.28
N ASN A 172 12.27 7.56 2.01
CA ASN A 172 12.87 8.73 1.40
C ASN A 172 12.44 9.88 2.31
N ALA A 173 13.41 10.46 3.03
CA ALA A 173 13.28 11.79 3.61
C ALA A 173 13.25 12.81 2.46
N THR A 174 12.42 12.57 1.45
CA THR A 174 12.14 13.51 0.40
C THR A 174 11.56 14.74 1.07
N PRO A 175 11.95 15.96 0.64
CA PRO A 175 11.19 17.15 1.01
C PRO A 175 9.71 16.85 0.77
N LEU A 176 8.84 17.33 1.67
CA LEU A 176 7.39 17.15 1.56
C LEU A 176 6.97 17.29 0.09
N ALA A 177 6.50 16.21 -0.52
CA ALA A 177 6.30 16.16 -1.97
C ALA A 177 5.37 17.30 -2.42
N THR A 178 5.60 17.84 -3.61
CA THR A 178 4.75 18.89 -4.17
C THR A 178 3.40 18.34 -4.60
N VAL A 179 2.38 19.19 -4.73
CA VAL A 179 1.09 18.77 -5.29
C VAL A 179 1.27 18.10 -6.65
N ALA A 180 2.20 18.55 -7.50
CA ALA A 180 2.49 17.93 -8.79
C ALA A 180 2.99 16.49 -8.67
N GLN A 181 3.84 16.21 -7.68
CA GLN A 181 4.30 14.84 -7.40
C GLN A 181 3.16 13.98 -6.86
N TYR A 182 2.32 14.52 -5.96
CA TYR A 182 1.14 13.83 -5.46
C TYR A 182 0.16 13.46 -6.56
N VAL A 183 -0.15 14.42 -7.44
CA VAL A 183 -1.03 14.23 -8.59
C VAL A 183 -0.44 13.20 -9.55
N ALA A 184 0.83 13.32 -9.94
CA ALA A 184 1.44 12.39 -10.88
C ALA A 184 1.38 10.93 -10.41
N ALA A 185 1.67 10.65 -9.14
CA ALA A 185 1.57 9.28 -8.63
C ALA A 185 0.12 8.79 -8.55
N ALA A 186 -0.80 9.66 -8.10
CA ALA A 186 -2.22 9.33 -8.05
C ALA A 186 -2.78 9.07 -9.46
N SER A 187 -2.42 9.86 -10.47
CA SER A 187 -2.79 9.62 -11.87
C SER A 187 -2.27 8.28 -12.39
N ALA A 188 -1.02 7.91 -12.03
CA ALA A 188 -0.43 6.65 -12.46
C ALA A 188 -1.12 5.42 -11.83
N VAL A 189 -1.63 5.55 -10.59
CA VAL A 189 -2.46 4.52 -9.94
C VAL A 189 -3.85 4.45 -10.58
N LEU A 190 -4.47 5.61 -10.81
CA LEU A 190 -5.81 5.72 -11.39
C LEU A 190 -5.90 5.17 -12.81
N ALA A 191 -4.82 5.30 -13.60
CA ALA A 191 -4.71 4.70 -14.93
C ALA A 191 -4.90 3.17 -14.94
N ARG A 192 -4.79 2.51 -13.78
CA ARG A 192 -4.89 1.05 -13.63
C ARG A 192 -6.01 0.63 -12.69
N HIS A 193 -6.41 1.52 -11.77
CA HIS A 193 -7.37 1.22 -10.71
C HIS A 193 -8.22 2.46 -10.37
N ARG A 194 -9.54 2.37 -10.54
CA ARG A 194 -10.48 3.29 -9.90
C ARG A 194 -10.34 3.23 -8.39
N LEU A 195 -10.25 4.38 -7.73
CA LEU A 195 -10.11 4.48 -6.27
C LEU A 195 -11.43 4.96 -5.68
N PRO A 196 -12.12 4.19 -4.83
CA PRO A 196 -13.29 4.73 -4.15
C PRO A 196 -12.87 5.82 -3.18
N ILE A 197 -13.67 6.89 -3.13
CA ILE A 197 -13.43 8.04 -2.26
C ILE A 197 -14.40 7.98 -1.07
N TYR A 198 -15.68 7.73 -1.34
CA TYR A 198 -16.76 7.75 -0.34
C TYR A 198 -18.03 7.11 -0.92
N ASN A 199 -18.82 6.35 -0.16
CA ASN A 199 -20.14 5.79 -0.54
C ASN A 199 -20.44 5.66 -2.06
N ASN A 200 -20.02 4.55 -2.67
CA ASN A 200 -20.14 4.29 -4.11
C ASN A 200 -19.43 5.28 -5.04
N GLU A 201 -18.85 6.40 -4.60
CA GLU A 201 -18.10 7.33 -5.46
C GLU A 201 -16.67 6.83 -5.72
N TYR A 202 -16.20 7.01 -6.96
CA TYR A 202 -14.85 6.62 -7.38
C TYR A 202 -14.10 7.78 -8.01
N LEU A 203 -12.87 8.03 -7.56
CA LEU A 203 -11.90 8.84 -8.28
C LEU A 203 -11.50 8.05 -9.53
N ASP A 204 -11.71 8.63 -10.70
CA ASP A 204 -11.32 8.06 -11.99
C ASP A 204 -10.12 8.80 -12.59
N HIS A 205 -10.06 10.12 -12.38
CA HIS A 205 -8.95 10.94 -12.84
C HIS A 205 -8.50 11.96 -11.78
N VAL A 206 -7.21 12.25 -11.79
CA VAL A 206 -6.64 13.40 -11.09
C VAL A 206 -5.59 14.07 -11.96
N GLY A 207 -5.60 15.40 -11.97
CA GLY A 207 -4.72 16.22 -12.78
C GLY A 207 -4.40 17.55 -12.13
N LEU A 208 -3.52 18.30 -12.78
CA LEU A 208 -3.24 19.70 -12.48
C LEU A 208 -3.65 20.54 -13.67
N SER A 209 -4.31 21.66 -13.40
CA SER A 209 -4.59 22.67 -14.41
C SER A 209 -3.29 23.16 -15.07
N SER A 210 -3.38 23.71 -16.27
CA SER A 210 -2.20 24.16 -17.05
C SER A 210 -1.38 25.24 -16.33
N ASP A 211 -2.02 26.08 -15.52
CA ASP A 211 -1.39 27.09 -14.67
C ASP A 211 -0.92 26.55 -13.31
N SER A 212 -1.14 25.25 -13.06
CA SER A 212 -0.85 24.54 -11.82
C SER A 212 -1.50 25.15 -10.57
N THR A 213 -2.57 25.94 -10.70
CA THR A 213 -3.27 26.55 -9.54
C THR A 213 -4.37 25.66 -8.97
N THR A 214 -4.87 24.72 -9.77
CA THR A 214 -6.04 23.90 -9.45
C THR A 214 -5.69 22.42 -9.60
N VAL A 215 -5.99 21.62 -8.57
CA VAL A 215 -6.02 20.17 -8.68
C VAL A 215 -7.40 19.76 -9.18
N GLU A 216 -7.42 19.02 -10.28
CA GLU A 216 -8.65 18.58 -10.96
C GLU A 216 -8.88 17.10 -10.62
N MET A 217 -10.08 16.77 -10.14
CA MET A 217 -10.47 15.43 -9.70
C MET A 217 -11.76 15.06 -10.41
N GLU A 218 -11.76 13.95 -11.15
CA GLU A 218 -12.97 13.41 -11.76
C GLU A 218 -13.52 12.28 -10.88
N VAL A 219 -14.78 12.43 -10.47
CA VAL A 219 -15.45 11.54 -9.53
C VAL A 219 -16.66 10.91 -10.19
N VAL A 220 -16.63 9.59 -10.37
CA VAL A 220 -17.73 8.79 -10.89
C VAL A 220 -18.69 8.46 -9.75
N ILE A 221 -19.98 8.74 -9.94
CA ILE A 221 -21.06 8.37 -9.02
C ILE A 221 -21.95 7.31 -9.67
N PRO A 222 -21.69 6.02 -9.42
CA PRO A 222 -22.50 4.93 -9.92
C PRO A 222 -23.90 5.01 -9.35
N TYR A 223 -24.87 4.58 -10.16
CA TYR A 223 -26.31 4.57 -9.84
C TYR A 223 -26.99 5.95 -9.84
N THR A 224 -26.24 6.99 -10.20
CA THR A 224 -26.79 8.28 -10.56
C THR A 224 -26.93 8.37 -12.08
N ARG A 225 -27.97 9.05 -12.57
CA ARG A 225 -28.06 9.45 -13.99
C ARG A 225 -28.09 10.96 -14.07
N ALA A 226 -27.24 11.54 -14.93
CA ALA A 226 -27.11 12.99 -15.03
C ALA A 226 -28.44 13.70 -15.36
N ASP A 227 -29.29 13.08 -16.20
CA ASP A 227 -30.59 13.61 -16.63
C ASP A 227 -31.65 13.70 -15.53
N ALA A 228 -31.49 12.90 -14.47
CA ALA A 228 -32.41 12.86 -13.33
C ALA A 228 -32.00 13.82 -12.19
N ILE A 229 -30.89 14.54 -12.33
CA ILE A 229 -30.32 15.38 -11.27
C ILE A 229 -30.63 16.87 -11.47
N VAL A 230 -31.06 17.50 -10.39
CA VAL A 230 -31.05 18.96 -10.26
C VAL A 230 -29.65 19.41 -9.86
N VAL A 231 -28.84 19.79 -10.85
CA VAL A 231 -27.39 20.09 -10.71
C VAL A 231 -27.07 21.02 -9.54
N PRO A 232 -27.74 22.18 -9.35
CA PRO A 232 -27.41 23.09 -8.24
C PRO A 232 -27.57 22.44 -6.86
N THR A 233 -28.65 21.67 -6.66
CA THR A 233 -28.93 20.99 -5.38
C THR A 233 -27.88 19.91 -5.11
N PHE A 234 -27.50 19.17 -6.15
CA PHE A 234 -26.47 18.15 -6.06
C PHE A 234 -25.09 18.75 -5.74
N VAL A 235 -24.67 19.79 -6.47
CA VAL A 235 -23.37 20.46 -6.24
C VAL A 235 -23.31 21.06 -4.84
N GLN A 236 -24.41 21.61 -4.32
CA GLN A 236 -24.46 22.11 -2.94
C GLN A 236 -24.34 20.98 -1.91
N ALA A 237 -25.02 19.84 -2.12
CA ALA A 237 -24.90 18.69 -1.24
C ALA A 237 -23.46 18.13 -1.22
N MET A 238 -22.81 18.07 -2.38
CA MET A 238 -21.40 17.66 -2.49
C MET A 238 -20.46 18.67 -1.84
N ARG A 239 -20.72 19.98 -1.98
CA ARG A 239 -19.97 21.02 -1.26
C ARG A 239 -20.05 20.80 0.24
N ASP A 240 -21.25 20.63 0.79
CA ASP A 240 -21.44 20.39 2.22
C ASP A 240 -20.73 19.12 2.70
N HIS A 241 -20.72 18.07 1.89
CA HIS A 241 -20.00 16.83 2.18
C HIS A 241 -18.48 17.01 2.21
N VAL A 242 -17.91 17.60 1.16
CA VAL A 242 -16.47 17.89 1.06
C VAL A 242 -16.04 18.78 2.23
N MET A 243 -16.80 19.83 2.53
CA MET A 243 -16.48 20.75 3.62
C MET A 243 -16.53 20.08 5.00
N LYS A 244 -17.46 19.15 5.24
CA LYS A 244 -17.51 18.39 6.51
C LYS A 244 -16.33 17.44 6.70
N THR A 245 -15.82 16.86 5.61
CA THR A 245 -14.74 15.86 5.67
C THR A 245 -13.35 16.47 5.48
N PHE A 246 -13.25 17.72 5.00
CA PHE A 246 -12.00 18.34 4.58
C PHE A 246 -10.92 18.37 5.68
N ARG A 247 -11.29 18.75 6.92
CA ARG A 247 -10.33 18.81 8.03
C ARG A 247 -9.71 17.45 8.33
N GLN A 248 -10.51 16.39 8.26
CA GLN A 248 -10.04 15.02 8.45
C GLN A 248 -9.16 14.58 7.27
N GLN A 249 -9.58 14.87 6.03
CA GLN A 249 -8.78 14.56 4.83
C GLN A 249 -7.44 15.29 4.84
N ALA A 250 -7.39 16.58 5.17
CA ALA A 250 -6.14 17.33 5.28
C ALA A 250 -5.21 16.80 6.39
N ALA A 251 -5.76 16.20 7.45
CA ALA A 251 -4.98 15.61 8.54
C ALA A 251 -4.42 14.21 8.22
N LEU A 252 -5.08 13.45 7.34
CA LEU A 252 -4.79 12.04 7.10
C LEU A 252 -4.28 11.74 5.68
N ASN A 253 -4.61 12.58 4.70
CA ASN A 253 -4.30 12.40 3.29
C ASN A 253 -3.24 13.43 2.85
N LEU A 254 -2.07 12.96 2.42
CA LEU A 254 -0.95 13.83 2.12
C LEU A 254 -1.14 14.69 0.87
N LEU A 255 -1.98 14.28 -0.10
CA LEU A 255 -2.34 15.14 -1.24
C LEU A 255 -3.15 16.34 -0.76
N TYR A 256 -4.14 16.14 0.13
CA TYR A 256 -4.92 17.23 0.71
C TYR A 256 -4.05 18.13 1.60
N ALA A 257 -3.14 17.55 2.38
CA ALA A 257 -2.18 18.33 3.16
C ALA A 257 -1.28 19.21 2.26
N ALA A 258 -0.83 18.68 1.12
CA ALA A 258 -0.04 19.42 0.14
C ALA A 258 -0.85 20.51 -0.58
N ILE A 259 -2.10 20.23 -0.93
CA ILE A 259 -3.05 21.21 -1.50
C ILE A 259 -3.21 22.40 -0.56
N VAL A 260 -3.42 22.15 0.73
CA VAL A 260 -3.54 23.19 1.75
C VAL A 260 -2.24 23.99 1.85
N ARG A 261 -1.09 23.31 1.96
CA ARG A 261 0.23 23.95 2.08
C ARG A 261 0.56 24.84 0.87
N GLU A 262 0.28 24.36 -0.33
CA GLU A 262 0.55 25.07 -1.59
C GLU A 262 -0.60 25.96 -2.06
N ARG A 263 -1.67 26.06 -1.25
CA ARG A 263 -2.86 26.89 -1.47
C ARG A 263 -3.48 26.69 -2.86
N LYS A 264 -3.61 25.43 -3.28
CA LYS A 264 -4.23 25.06 -4.56
C LYS A 264 -5.76 25.02 -4.43
N ALA A 265 -6.46 25.43 -5.48
CA ALA A 265 -7.89 25.15 -5.58
C ALA A 265 -8.13 23.67 -5.89
N LEU A 266 -9.32 23.19 -5.55
CA LEU A 266 -9.80 21.84 -5.83
C LEU A 266 -11.02 21.91 -6.73
N ARG A 267 -10.95 21.29 -7.91
CA ARG A 267 -12.07 21.16 -8.83
C ARG A 267 -12.49 19.69 -8.89
N TYR A 268 -13.69 19.39 -8.44
CA TYR A 268 -14.31 18.08 -8.61
C TYR A 268 -15.28 18.16 -9.78
N THR A 269 -15.10 17.29 -10.78
CA THR A 269 -16.06 17.07 -11.86
C THR A 269 -16.76 15.75 -11.58
N TYR A 270 -18.06 15.80 -11.35
CA TYR A 270 -18.87 14.63 -11.05
C TYR A 270 -19.50 14.09 -12.33
N VAL A 271 -19.32 12.80 -12.58
CA VAL A 271 -19.87 12.12 -13.77
C VAL A 271 -20.67 10.89 -13.36
N ASP A 272 -21.63 10.49 -14.19
CA ASP A 272 -22.32 9.21 -14.02
C ASP A 272 -21.52 8.03 -14.60
N ASN A 273 -22.10 6.83 -14.55
CA ASN A 273 -21.44 5.60 -15.06
C ASN A 273 -21.17 5.63 -16.57
N ASP A 274 -21.90 6.45 -17.32
CA ASP A 274 -21.76 6.60 -18.77
C ASP A 274 -20.87 7.81 -19.11
N MET A 275 -20.18 8.37 -18.10
CA MET A 275 -19.30 9.55 -18.18
C MET A 275 -20.03 10.84 -18.59
N HIS A 276 -21.35 10.93 -18.37
CA HIS A 276 -22.06 12.18 -18.54
C HIS A 276 -21.83 13.12 -17.36
N ASP A 277 -21.55 14.39 -17.66
CA ASP A 277 -21.37 15.43 -16.65
C ASP A 277 -22.65 15.61 -15.81
N ILE A 278 -22.52 15.43 -14.51
CA ILE A 278 -23.55 15.73 -13.52
C ILE A 278 -23.36 17.17 -13.04
N GLY A 279 -22.12 17.60 -12.84
CA GLY A 279 -21.80 18.95 -12.39
C GLY A 279 -20.40 19.10 -11.83
N THR A 280 -19.97 20.36 -11.70
CA THR A 280 -18.63 20.70 -11.23
C THR A 280 -18.68 21.49 -9.93
N LEU A 281 -17.84 21.10 -8.96
CA LEU A 281 -17.63 21.76 -7.68
C LEU A 281 -16.21 22.33 -7.61
N LEU A 282 -16.10 23.65 -7.42
CA LEU A 282 -14.83 24.31 -7.12
C LEU A 282 -14.78 24.70 -5.65
N ILE A 283 -13.75 24.22 -4.94
CA ILE A 283 -13.39 24.65 -3.58
C ILE A 283 -12.10 25.47 -3.66
N THR A 284 -12.13 26.68 -3.14
CA THR A 284 -10.99 27.60 -3.16
C THR A 284 -10.27 27.65 -1.81
N PRO A 285 -9.00 28.12 -1.76
CA PRO A 285 -8.27 28.26 -0.50
C PRO A 285 -8.98 29.00 0.62
N PRO A 286 -9.61 30.17 0.38
CA PRO A 286 -10.34 30.88 1.42
C PRO A 286 -11.45 30.06 2.06
N GLU A 287 -12.08 29.14 1.31
CA GLU A 287 -13.20 28.34 1.81
C GLU A 287 -12.72 27.27 2.79
N TYR A 288 -11.73 26.47 2.39
CA TYR A 288 -11.25 25.39 3.26
C TYR A 288 -10.35 25.90 4.39
N GLU A 289 -9.68 27.05 4.24
CA GLU A 289 -8.87 27.66 5.32
C GLU A 289 -9.71 28.00 6.55
N ILE A 290 -11.00 28.36 6.37
CA ILE A 290 -11.93 28.62 7.49
C ILE A 290 -12.13 27.37 8.34
N LEU A 291 -12.19 26.20 7.70
CA LEU A 291 -12.43 24.91 8.36
C LEU A 291 -11.22 24.36 9.12
N LEU A 292 -10.02 24.83 8.76
CA LEU A 292 -8.75 24.39 9.34
C LEU A 292 -8.33 25.25 10.53
N LYS A 293 -9.05 26.33 10.83
CA LYS A 293 -8.82 27.11 12.05
C LYS A 293 -9.17 26.28 13.29
N PRO A 294 -8.36 26.36 14.36
CA PRO A 294 -8.54 25.56 15.56
C PRO A 294 -9.92 25.76 16.20
#